data_AF-A0A2V7H685-F1
#
_entry.id   AF-A0A2V7H685-F1
#
_cell.length_a   1.000
_cell.length_b   1.000
_cell.length_c   1.000
_cell.angle_alpha   90.00
_cell.angle_beta   90.00
_cell.angle_gamma   90.00
#
_symmetry.space_group_name_H-M   'P 1'
#
loop_
_entity.id
_entity.type
_entity.pdbx_description
1 polymer ?
#
loop_
_entity_poly.entity_id
_entity_poly.type
_entity_poly.pdbx_seq_one_letter_code
_entity_poly.pdbx_strand_id
1 'polypeptide(L)'
;MMCAASLIATRPLHTQVPSPSVSVGFGVDTSITDVRNVVSLVRAYLAKPDSSARSRGIWSSTTEFDRRIGDVTAGQANQGFPATVVGVISDGIGDSVYVVKILYARADSARGIAPLALQRLYAVREAGAPYAFRLASALPRITRNWERRSKGHITFWYVPGHKPNPAKIDRAARFVDSVAKLFSVPPPQHLEVYVGDSMDEVQRMIGLDFFPESSGPGQRGGGPNLGSILLVGNPAIGEDYLHEFVHAVLGP
;
A
#
# COMPACT_ATOMS: atom_id res chain seq x y z
N MET A 1 44.64 -12.03 3.81
CA MET A 1 43.49 -12.96 3.83
C MET A 1 42.74 -12.73 5.13
N MET A 2 41.66 -11.96 5.08
CA MET A 2 40.64 -11.86 6.14
C MET A 2 39.47 -11.06 5.53
N CYS A 3 38.48 -11.77 4.98
CA CYS A 3 37.23 -11.15 4.58
C CYS A 3 36.37 -11.02 5.84
N ALA A 4 36.15 -9.78 6.29
CA ALA A 4 35.11 -9.48 7.26
C ALA A 4 33.77 -9.62 6.56
N ALA A 5 33.07 -10.74 6.79
CA ALA A 5 31.68 -10.89 6.39
C ALA A 5 30.84 -9.91 7.21
N SER A 6 30.45 -8.79 6.59
CA SER A 6 29.41 -7.93 7.14
C SER A 6 28.09 -8.67 7.04
N LEU A 7 27.60 -9.17 8.18
CA LEU A 7 26.23 -9.62 8.36
C LEU A 7 25.33 -8.40 8.16
N ILE A 8 24.78 -8.24 6.97
CA ILE A 8 23.70 -7.27 6.71
C ILE A 8 22.49 -7.81 7.47
N ALA A 9 22.14 -7.10 8.55
CA ALA A 9 20.94 -7.37 9.30
C ALA A 9 19.74 -7.18 8.37
N THR A 10 19.10 -8.30 8.00
CA THR A 10 17.75 -8.30 7.46
C THR A 10 16.87 -7.50 8.41
N ARG A 11 16.41 -6.32 8.01
CA ARG A 11 15.32 -5.66 8.72
C ARG A 11 14.12 -6.58 8.58
N PRO A 12 13.59 -7.17 9.68
CA PRO A 12 12.38 -7.95 9.56
C PRO A 12 11.28 -7.03 9.05
N LEU A 13 10.47 -7.53 8.11
CA LEU A 13 9.09 -7.05 7.93
C LEU A 13 8.56 -6.81 9.34
N HIS A 14 8.28 -5.56 9.70
CA HIS A 14 7.75 -5.27 11.02
C HIS A 14 6.50 -6.13 11.19
N THR A 15 6.53 -7.03 12.18
CA THR A 15 5.36 -7.80 12.56
C THR A 15 4.25 -6.78 12.83
N GLN A 16 3.19 -6.84 12.02
CA GLN A 16 2.09 -5.88 12.11
C GLN A 16 1.56 -5.90 13.55
N VAL A 17 1.55 -4.72 14.18
CA VAL A 17 1.13 -4.57 15.56
C VAL A 17 -0.33 -4.14 15.55
N PRO A 18 -1.25 -4.94 16.12
CA PRO A 18 -2.66 -4.58 16.22
C PRO A 18 -2.86 -3.20 16.84
N SER A 19 -3.89 -2.49 16.40
CA SER A 19 -4.28 -1.25 17.06
C SER A 19 -4.78 -1.56 18.48
N PRO A 20 -4.28 -0.87 19.52
CA PRO A 20 -4.69 -1.11 20.91
C PRO A 20 -6.17 -0.74 21.15
N SER A 21 -6.74 0.11 20.30
CA SER A 21 -8.17 0.44 20.30
C SER A 21 -8.62 0.85 18.90
N VAL A 22 -9.92 0.65 18.64
CA VAL A 22 -10.59 1.05 17.39
C VAL A 22 -11.88 1.80 17.72
N SER A 23 -11.83 3.11 17.60
CA SER A 23 -12.97 4.01 17.84
C SER A 23 -13.68 4.39 16.55
N VAL A 24 -14.81 5.08 16.70
CA VAL A 24 -15.63 5.60 15.60
C VAL A 24 -15.63 7.12 15.71
N GLY A 25 -15.31 7.80 14.61
CA GLY A 25 -15.27 9.26 14.54
C GLY A 25 -16.67 9.87 14.49
N PHE A 26 -16.76 11.17 14.80
CA PHE A 26 -18.01 11.92 14.88
C PHE A 26 -18.90 11.79 13.63
N GLY A 27 -18.31 11.75 12.43
CA GLY A 27 -19.04 11.70 11.16
C GLY A 27 -19.53 10.30 10.74
N VAL A 28 -19.34 9.26 11.56
CA VAL A 28 -19.70 7.88 11.18
C VAL A 28 -20.95 7.42 11.92
N ASP A 29 -22.07 7.40 11.20
CA ASP A 29 -23.37 6.99 11.75
C ASP A 29 -23.55 5.46 11.74
N THR A 30 -23.29 4.83 12.89
CA THR A 30 -23.49 3.38 13.08
C THR A 30 -24.94 2.98 13.39
N SER A 31 -25.89 3.91 13.42
CA SER A 31 -27.31 3.56 13.44
C SER A 31 -27.71 2.86 12.13
N ILE A 32 -27.07 3.23 11.02
CA ILE A 32 -27.20 2.60 9.69
C ILE A 32 -26.57 1.20 9.71
N THR A 33 -27.36 0.18 9.33
CA THR A 33 -26.95 -1.23 9.38
C THR A 33 -25.67 -1.52 8.60
N ASP A 34 -25.57 -1.06 7.35
CA ASP A 34 -24.39 -1.31 6.52
C ASP A 34 -23.14 -0.64 7.10
N VAL A 35 -23.26 0.61 7.58
CA VAL A 35 -22.14 1.32 8.23
C VAL A 35 -21.67 0.58 9.49
N ARG A 36 -22.60 0.12 10.33
CA ARG A 36 -22.29 -0.68 11.53
C ARG A 36 -21.55 -1.98 11.19
N ASN A 37 -22.00 -2.66 10.14
CA ASN A 37 -21.39 -3.89 9.65
C ASN A 37 -19.96 -3.65 9.13
N VAL A 38 -19.76 -2.60 8.35
CA VAL A 38 -18.43 -2.18 7.87
C VAL A 38 -17.50 -1.81 9.03
N VAL A 39 -17.98 -1.05 10.03
CA VAL A 39 -17.19 -0.75 11.24
C VAL A 39 -16.82 -2.03 12.00
N SER A 40 -17.73 -3.00 12.08
CA SER A 40 -17.49 -4.28 12.77
C SER A 40 -16.45 -5.13 12.03
N LEU A 41 -16.51 -5.17 10.70
CA LEU A 41 -15.50 -5.78 9.84
C LEU A 41 -14.11 -5.15 10.06
N VAL A 42 -14.02 -3.82 10.08
CA VAL A 42 -12.76 -3.09 10.30
C VAL A 42 -12.18 -3.38 11.68
N ARG A 43 -13.02 -3.40 12.73
CA ARG A 43 -12.59 -3.80 14.08
C ARG A 43 -12.02 -5.21 14.11
N ALA A 44 -12.69 -6.16 13.45
CA ALA A 44 -12.22 -7.54 13.38
C ALA A 44 -10.91 -7.69 12.59
N TYR A 45 -10.69 -6.83 11.59
CA TYR A 45 -9.43 -6.75 10.87
C TYR A 45 -8.31 -6.20 11.77
N LEU A 46 -8.49 -5.02 12.35
CA LEU A 46 -7.46 -4.31 13.13
C LEU A 46 -7.09 -5.00 14.45
N ALA A 47 -7.95 -5.87 14.98
CA ALA A 47 -7.61 -6.73 16.12
C ALA A 47 -6.52 -7.77 15.78
N LYS A 48 -6.38 -8.14 14.50
CA LYS A 48 -5.34 -9.07 14.01
C LYS A 48 -5.05 -8.76 12.53
N PRO A 49 -4.32 -7.67 12.24
CA PRO A 49 -4.21 -7.13 10.88
C PRO A 49 -3.11 -7.85 10.09
N ASP A 50 -3.15 -9.18 10.10
CA ASP A 50 -2.15 -10.05 9.49
C ASP A 50 -2.70 -10.86 8.31
N SER A 51 -1.83 -11.68 7.71
CA SER A 51 -2.16 -12.53 6.57
C SER A 51 -3.30 -13.52 6.87
N SER A 52 -3.62 -13.80 8.14
CA SER A 52 -4.75 -14.65 8.52
C SER A 52 -6.11 -14.00 8.27
N ALA A 53 -6.19 -12.69 7.98
CA ALA A 53 -7.44 -12.03 7.61
C ALA A 53 -8.18 -12.74 6.46
N ARG A 54 -7.43 -13.35 5.52
CA ARG A 54 -7.99 -14.16 4.41
C ARG A 54 -8.66 -15.44 4.90
N SER A 55 -7.98 -16.24 5.72
CA SER A 55 -8.57 -17.48 6.26
C SER A 55 -9.71 -17.23 7.24
N ARG A 56 -9.72 -16.07 7.91
CA ARG A 56 -10.85 -15.59 8.73
C ARG A 56 -12.03 -15.04 7.92
N GLY A 57 -11.92 -15.02 6.59
CA GLY A 57 -12.97 -14.55 5.70
C GLY A 57 -13.22 -13.03 5.73
N ILE A 58 -12.28 -12.27 6.29
CA ILE A 58 -12.36 -10.81 6.41
C ILE A 58 -11.92 -10.12 5.12
N TRP A 59 -11.01 -10.72 4.37
CA TRP A 59 -10.51 -10.17 3.11
C TRP A 59 -11.22 -10.79 1.91
N SER A 60 -11.48 -9.98 0.89
CA SER A 60 -12.03 -10.39 -0.40
C SER A 60 -11.06 -11.34 -1.11
N SER A 61 -11.58 -12.18 -1.98
CA SER A 61 -10.79 -13.05 -2.86
C SER A 61 -11.14 -12.86 -4.33
N THR A 62 -11.91 -11.81 -4.66
CA THR A 62 -12.40 -11.55 -6.02
C THR A 62 -11.26 -11.19 -6.97
N THR A 63 -10.32 -10.35 -6.54
CA THR A 63 -9.15 -9.99 -7.36
C THR A 63 -7.95 -10.88 -7.04
N GLU A 64 -7.06 -11.06 -8.01
CA GLU A 64 -5.79 -11.76 -7.76
C GLU A 64 -4.94 -11.04 -6.70
N PHE A 65 -4.95 -9.72 -6.72
CA PHE A 65 -4.26 -8.88 -5.73
C PHE A 65 -4.77 -9.16 -4.32
N ASP A 66 -6.09 -9.17 -4.12
CA ASP A 66 -6.69 -9.46 -2.82
C ASP A 66 -6.44 -10.90 -2.36
N ARG A 67 -6.39 -11.87 -3.30
CA ARG A 67 -6.06 -13.27 -2.97
C ARG A 67 -4.62 -13.44 -2.46
N ARG A 68 -3.67 -12.76 -3.10
CA ARG A 68 -2.23 -12.94 -2.85
C ARG A 68 -1.69 -12.02 -1.76
N ILE A 69 -1.99 -10.72 -1.88
CA ILE A 69 -1.39 -9.65 -1.09
C ILE A 69 -2.38 -9.18 -0.02
N GLY A 70 -3.55 -8.69 -0.46
CA GLY A 70 -4.50 -8.01 0.40
C GLY A 70 -4.02 -6.63 0.83
N ASP A 71 -3.98 -6.33 2.12
CA ASP A 71 -3.55 -5.01 2.61
C ASP A 71 -2.03 -4.80 2.43
N VAL A 72 -1.66 -4.19 1.31
CA VAL A 72 -0.26 -3.85 0.98
C VAL A 72 0.29 -2.74 1.91
N THR A 73 -0.59 -1.97 2.54
CA THR A 73 -0.22 -0.86 3.42
C THR A 73 -0.09 -1.29 4.88
N ALA A 74 -0.45 -2.53 5.21
CA ALA A 74 -0.52 -3.00 6.59
C ALA A 74 0.82 -2.87 7.34
N GLY A 75 1.96 -3.08 6.67
CA GLY A 75 3.28 -2.89 7.28
C GLY A 75 3.60 -1.43 7.64
N GLN A 76 2.93 -0.47 6.99
CA GLN A 76 3.09 0.96 7.26
C GLN A 76 2.01 1.48 8.21
N ALA A 77 0.75 1.05 8.07
CA ALA A 77 -0.36 1.55 8.88
C ALA A 77 -0.44 0.88 10.26
N ASN A 78 -0.24 -0.44 10.34
CA ASN A 78 -0.46 -1.21 11.56
C ASN A 78 0.80 -1.26 12.45
N GLN A 79 1.15 -0.11 13.02
CA GLN A 79 2.30 0.06 13.92
C GLN A 79 1.90 0.23 15.41
N GLY A 80 0.73 -0.30 15.81
CA GLY A 80 0.27 -0.21 17.20
C GLY A 80 -0.18 1.19 17.61
N PHE A 81 -0.65 1.99 16.65
CA PHE A 81 -1.34 3.25 16.92
C PHE A 81 -2.83 2.99 17.15
N PRO A 82 -3.47 3.68 18.10
CA PRO A 82 -4.94 3.73 18.16
C PRO A 82 -5.51 4.10 16.80
N ALA A 83 -6.56 3.39 16.39
CA ALA A 83 -7.26 3.61 15.14
C ALA A 83 -8.61 4.25 15.38
N THR A 84 -9.01 5.16 14.50
CA THR A 84 -10.35 5.76 14.46
C THR A 84 -10.92 5.57 13.06
N VAL A 85 -12.08 4.93 12.94
CA VAL A 85 -12.82 4.94 11.66
C VAL A 85 -13.43 6.33 11.50
N VAL A 86 -12.86 7.14 10.61
CA VAL A 86 -13.25 8.54 10.40
C VAL A 86 -14.24 8.73 9.25
N GLY A 87 -14.45 7.70 8.43
CA GLY A 87 -15.44 7.73 7.36
C GLY A 87 -15.81 6.33 6.85
N VAL A 88 -17.08 6.13 6.54
CA VAL A 88 -17.61 5.01 5.77
C VAL A 88 -18.53 5.61 4.71
N ILE A 89 -18.10 5.59 3.46
CA ILE A 89 -18.68 6.38 2.37
C ILE A 89 -19.12 5.44 1.24
N SER A 90 -20.33 5.59 0.72
CA SER A 90 -20.86 4.90 -0.46
C SER A 90 -21.57 5.86 -1.39
N ASP A 91 -21.92 5.41 -2.59
CA ASP A 91 -22.68 6.23 -3.55
C ASP A 91 -24.18 6.30 -3.20
N GLY A 92 -24.66 5.38 -2.36
CA GLY A 92 -26.04 5.38 -1.89
C GLY A 92 -26.36 4.31 -0.83
N ILE A 93 -27.64 4.23 -0.45
CA ILE A 93 -28.16 3.20 0.44
C ILE A 93 -28.12 1.84 -0.27
N GLY A 94 -27.65 0.80 0.42
CA GLY A 94 -27.61 -0.56 -0.11
C GLY A 94 -26.51 -0.81 -1.14
N ASP A 95 -25.53 0.09 -1.25
CA ASP A 95 -24.42 -0.05 -2.20
C ASP A 95 -23.65 -1.37 -1.96
N SER A 96 -22.94 -1.78 -3.00
CA SER A 96 -22.06 -2.94 -3.03
C SER A 96 -20.63 -2.61 -2.61
N VAL A 97 -20.25 -1.32 -2.58
CA VAL A 97 -18.89 -0.89 -2.24
C VAL A 97 -18.94 0.31 -1.30
N TYR A 98 -18.14 0.25 -0.23
CA TYR A 98 -17.95 1.35 0.70
C TYR A 98 -16.46 1.69 0.81
N VAL A 99 -16.12 2.97 0.76
CA VAL A 99 -14.80 3.49 1.10
C VAL A 99 -14.72 3.66 2.61
N VAL A 100 -13.74 3.02 3.24
CA VAL A 100 -13.47 3.13 4.67
C VAL A 100 -12.21 3.96 4.86
N LYS A 101 -12.30 5.02 5.66
CA LYS A 101 -11.15 5.85 6.06
C LYS A 101 -10.81 5.61 7.53
N ILE A 102 -9.56 5.29 7.81
CA ILE A 102 -9.06 4.93 9.13
C ILE A 102 -7.87 5.85 9.46
N LEU A 103 -8.01 6.64 10.52
CA LEU A 103 -6.93 7.46 11.06
C LEU A 103 -6.19 6.68 12.15
N TYR A 104 -4.87 6.57 12.01
CA TYR A 104 -3.97 6.05 13.02
C TYR A 104 -3.24 7.23 13.67
N ALA A 105 -3.50 7.47 14.95
CA ALA A 105 -2.91 8.61 15.66
C ALA A 105 -2.74 8.33 17.15
N ARG A 106 -1.77 9.01 17.78
CA ARG A 106 -1.61 9.05 19.23
C ARG A 106 -1.90 10.45 19.74
N ALA A 107 -2.43 10.52 20.95
CA ALA A 107 -2.52 11.75 21.72
C ALA A 107 -1.52 11.68 22.88
N ASP A 108 -0.77 12.74 23.13
CA ASP A 108 0.03 12.87 24.34
C ASP A 108 -0.82 13.41 25.52
N SER A 109 -0.20 13.49 26.71
CA SER A 109 -0.86 13.98 27.92
C SER A 109 -1.26 15.47 27.85
N ALA A 110 -0.64 16.25 26.95
CA ALA A 110 -0.97 17.64 26.68
C ALA A 110 -2.01 17.80 25.55
N ARG A 111 -2.59 16.70 25.06
CA ARG A 111 -3.53 16.64 23.93
C ARG A 111 -2.90 17.02 22.58
N GLY A 112 -1.59 16.97 22.45
CA GLY A 112 -0.91 16.98 21.17
C GLY A 112 -1.26 15.72 20.37
N ILE A 113 -1.64 15.87 19.11
CA ILE A 113 -2.01 14.75 18.23
C ILE A 113 -0.86 14.47 17.26
N ALA A 114 -0.37 13.23 17.28
CA ALA A 114 0.64 12.72 16.37
C ALA A 114 0.01 11.70 15.40
N PRO A 115 -0.39 12.12 14.18
CA PRO A 115 -0.92 11.20 13.17
C PRO A 115 0.23 10.38 12.56
N LEU A 116 -0.02 9.07 12.41
CA LEU A 116 0.84 8.17 11.66
C LEU A 116 0.33 7.94 10.24
N ALA A 117 -0.97 7.70 10.06
CA ALA A 117 -1.48 7.38 8.74
C ALA A 117 -2.98 7.72 8.62
N LEU A 118 -3.40 8.11 7.43
CA LEU A 118 -4.80 8.03 7.00
C LEU A 118 -4.89 6.94 5.94
N GLN A 119 -5.42 5.79 6.32
CA GLN A 119 -5.58 4.64 5.44
C GLN A 119 -6.98 4.62 4.84
N ARG A 120 -7.06 4.20 3.58
CA ARG A 120 -8.27 3.94 2.84
C ARG A 120 -8.31 2.48 2.41
N LEU A 121 -9.32 1.78 2.90
CA LEU A 121 -9.68 0.43 2.47
C LEU A 121 -11.07 0.46 1.81
N TYR A 122 -11.43 -0.61 1.12
CA TYR A 122 -12.78 -0.79 0.58
C TYR A 122 -13.47 -1.93 1.32
N ALA A 123 -14.75 -1.78 1.64
CA ALA A 123 -15.61 -2.86 2.07
C ALA A 123 -16.57 -3.22 0.93
N VAL A 124 -16.50 -4.47 0.47
CA VAL A 124 -17.23 -4.96 -0.69
C VAL A 124 -18.28 -5.97 -0.25
N ARG A 125 -19.52 -5.80 -0.72
CA ARG A 125 -20.63 -6.67 -0.37
C ARG A 125 -20.43 -8.01 -1.07
N GLU A 126 -20.42 -9.08 -0.28
CA GLU A 126 -20.19 -10.43 -0.80
C GLU A 126 -21.09 -11.43 -0.06
N ALA A 127 -21.71 -12.34 -0.82
CA ALA A 127 -22.54 -13.39 -0.25
C ALA A 127 -21.70 -14.30 0.66
N GLY A 128 -22.23 -14.64 1.85
CA GLY A 128 -21.53 -15.46 2.84
C GLY A 128 -20.37 -14.75 3.54
N ALA A 129 -20.22 -13.44 3.38
CA ALA A 129 -19.25 -12.66 4.17
C ALA A 129 -19.74 -12.51 5.63
N PRO A 130 -18.82 -12.60 6.62
CA PRO A 130 -19.18 -12.63 8.05
C PRO A 130 -19.89 -11.35 8.54
N TYR A 131 -19.68 -10.23 7.86
CA TYR A 131 -20.28 -8.94 8.16
C TYR A 131 -21.13 -8.42 6.99
N ALA A 132 -21.63 -9.29 6.11
CA ALA A 132 -22.17 -8.95 4.78
C ALA A 132 -21.17 -8.29 3.81
N PHE A 133 -19.98 -7.93 4.29
CA PHE A 133 -18.89 -7.32 3.54
C PHE A 133 -17.55 -8.03 3.82
N ARG A 134 -16.63 -7.91 2.87
CA ARG A 134 -15.20 -8.21 3.04
C ARG A 134 -14.36 -6.98 2.71
N LEU A 135 -13.16 -6.88 3.27
CA LEU A 135 -12.21 -5.82 2.94
C LEU A 135 -11.53 -6.11 1.59
N ALA A 136 -11.24 -5.08 0.83
CA ALA A 136 -10.54 -5.13 -0.44
C ALA A 136 -9.54 -3.98 -0.58
N SER A 137 -8.47 -4.22 -1.33
CA SER A 137 -7.38 -3.26 -1.52
C SER A 137 -7.77 -2.10 -2.44
N ALA A 138 -7.15 -0.95 -2.20
CA ALA A 138 -7.34 0.24 -3.01
C ALA A 138 -6.69 0.13 -4.40
N LEU A 139 -5.49 -0.47 -4.47
CA LEU A 139 -4.66 -0.51 -5.67
C LEU A 139 -5.41 -0.97 -6.93
N PRO A 140 -5.97 -2.19 -7.01
CA PRO A 140 -6.63 -2.66 -8.23
C PRO A 140 -7.89 -1.85 -8.60
N ARG A 141 -8.46 -1.09 -7.66
CA ARG A 141 -9.64 -0.25 -7.90
C ARG A 141 -9.27 1.10 -8.47
N ILE A 142 -8.26 1.73 -7.90
CA ILE A 142 -7.81 3.07 -8.28
C ILE A 142 -7.08 3.03 -9.62
N THR A 143 -6.26 2.00 -9.86
CA THR A 143 -5.37 1.95 -11.02
C THR A 143 -5.97 1.22 -12.22
N ARG A 144 -7.20 0.71 -12.12
CA ARG A 144 -7.85 -0.13 -13.15
C ARG A 144 -7.78 0.47 -14.57
N ASN A 145 -7.94 1.79 -14.67
CA ASN A 145 -7.99 2.52 -15.93
C ASN A 145 -6.77 3.40 -16.16
N TRP A 146 -5.70 3.22 -15.37
CA TRP A 146 -4.46 3.98 -15.56
C TRP A 146 -3.79 3.57 -16.85
N GLU A 147 -3.09 4.51 -17.47
CA GLU A 147 -2.21 4.21 -18.59
C GLU A 147 -1.10 3.27 -18.10
N ARG A 148 -0.78 2.27 -18.93
CA ARG A 148 0.30 1.33 -18.64
C ARG A 148 1.19 1.09 -19.85
N ARG A 149 2.50 0.92 -19.58
CA ARG A 149 3.52 0.60 -20.59
C ARG A 149 4.38 -0.53 -20.04
N SER A 150 4.59 -1.57 -20.83
CA SER A 150 5.41 -2.71 -20.42
C SER A 150 6.67 -2.82 -21.28
N LYS A 151 7.79 -3.16 -20.64
CA LYS A 151 9.07 -3.44 -21.31
C LYS A 151 9.86 -4.45 -20.49
N GLY A 152 10.25 -5.57 -21.11
CA GLY A 152 10.98 -6.64 -20.42
C GLY A 152 10.20 -7.14 -19.21
N HIS A 153 10.83 -7.12 -18.05
CA HIS A 153 10.27 -7.59 -16.77
C HIS A 153 9.36 -6.57 -16.07
N ILE A 154 9.15 -5.38 -16.65
CA ILE A 154 8.54 -4.24 -15.95
C ILE A 154 7.24 -3.79 -16.63
N THR A 155 6.20 -3.56 -15.82
CA THR A 155 5.01 -2.80 -16.21
C THR A 155 4.99 -1.48 -15.44
N PHE A 156 5.05 -0.37 -16.18
CA PHE A 156 4.87 0.98 -15.65
C PHE A 156 3.39 1.35 -15.70
N TRP A 157 2.87 1.85 -14.59
CA TRP A 157 1.52 2.36 -14.40
C TRP A 157 1.60 3.85 -14.08
N TYR A 158 0.77 4.66 -14.74
CA TYR A 158 0.89 6.12 -14.67
C TYR A 158 -0.32 6.75 -14.01
N VAL A 159 -0.09 7.64 -13.05
CA VAL A 159 -1.16 8.51 -12.56
C VAL A 159 -1.80 9.27 -13.73
N PRO A 160 -3.12 9.50 -13.70
CA PRO A 160 -3.81 10.17 -14.81
C PRO A 160 -3.16 11.51 -15.18
N GLY A 161 -2.81 11.67 -16.47
CA GLY A 161 -2.18 12.89 -17.00
C GLY A 161 -0.66 12.88 -17.02
N HIS A 162 0.01 11.94 -16.34
CA HIS A 162 1.45 11.78 -16.43
C HIS A 162 1.85 11.21 -17.80
N LYS A 163 2.90 11.79 -18.41
CA LYS A 163 3.36 11.39 -19.75
C LYS A 163 4.51 10.40 -19.65
N PRO A 164 4.37 9.18 -20.19
CA PRO A 164 5.48 8.23 -20.22
C PRO A 164 6.70 8.76 -20.96
N ASN A 165 7.89 8.42 -20.46
CA ASN A 165 9.16 8.68 -21.14
C ASN A 165 9.76 7.37 -21.71
N PRO A 166 9.61 7.11 -23.02
CA PRO A 166 10.10 5.88 -23.65
C PRO A 166 11.59 5.62 -23.44
N ALA A 167 12.42 6.67 -23.43
CA ALA A 167 13.86 6.53 -23.24
C ALA A 167 14.21 6.06 -21.82
N LYS A 168 13.47 6.54 -20.80
CA LYS A 168 13.64 6.09 -19.41
C LYS A 168 13.14 4.67 -19.20
N ILE A 169 12.00 4.31 -19.77
CA ILE A 169 11.47 2.92 -19.77
C ILE A 169 12.50 1.95 -20.35
N ASP A 170 13.04 2.26 -21.53
CA ASP A 170 14.05 1.44 -22.20
C ASP A 170 15.33 1.31 -21.38
N ARG A 171 15.73 2.39 -20.69
CA ARG A 171 16.90 2.39 -19.80
C ARG A 171 16.67 1.52 -18.57
N ALA A 172 15.50 1.61 -17.93
CA ALA A 172 15.15 0.82 -16.76
C ALA A 172 15.12 -0.68 -17.06
N ALA A 173 14.52 -1.08 -18.18
CA ALA A 173 14.48 -2.48 -18.60
C ALA A 173 15.89 -3.05 -18.81
N ARG A 174 16.75 -2.35 -19.57
CA ARG A 174 18.15 -2.77 -19.75
C ARG A 174 18.93 -2.80 -18.43
N PHE A 175 18.65 -1.86 -17.53
CA PHE A 175 19.32 -1.80 -16.24
C PHE A 175 19.01 -3.03 -15.39
N VAL A 176 17.73 -3.41 -15.25
CA VAL A 176 17.29 -4.61 -14.53
C VAL A 176 18.02 -5.86 -15.04
N ASP A 177 18.05 -6.07 -16.35
CA ASP A 177 18.75 -7.20 -16.97
C ASP A 177 20.26 -7.15 -16.69
N SER A 178 20.86 -5.96 -16.77
CA SER A 178 22.29 -5.77 -16.55
C SER A 178 22.72 -6.05 -15.11
N VAL A 179 21.92 -5.64 -14.11
CA VAL A 179 22.19 -5.89 -12.69
C VAL A 179 22.04 -7.38 -12.41
N ALA A 180 20.96 -8.01 -12.87
CA ALA A 180 20.75 -9.45 -12.70
C ALA A 180 21.92 -10.26 -13.26
N LYS A 181 22.36 -9.92 -14.49
CA LYS A 181 23.53 -10.54 -15.13
C LYS A 181 24.82 -10.28 -14.36
N LEU A 182 25.07 -9.04 -13.93
CA LEU A 182 26.31 -8.67 -13.23
C LEU A 182 26.48 -9.47 -11.93
N PHE A 183 25.39 -9.65 -11.18
CA PHE A 183 25.41 -10.37 -9.91
C PHE A 183 25.10 -11.87 -10.07
N SER A 184 24.92 -12.36 -11.29
CA SER A 184 24.58 -13.76 -11.59
C SER A 184 23.35 -14.26 -10.83
N VAL A 185 22.35 -13.39 -10.67
CA VAL A 185 21.03 -13.72 -10.08
C VAL A 185 19.98 -13.77 -11.19
N PRO A 186 18.89 -14.55 -11.01
CA PRO A 186 17.76 -14.50 -11.94
C PRO A 186 17.16 -13.09 -11.98
N PRO A 187 16.77 -12.56 -13.15
CA PRO A 187 15.99 -11.34 -13.21
C PRO A 187 14.64 -11.54 -12.49
N PRO A 188 14.04 -10.47 -11.94
CA PRO A 188 12.73 -10.56 -11.31
C PRO A 188 11.68 -11.08 -12.30
N GLN A 189 10.77 -11.94 -11.83
CA GLN A 189 9.72 -12.48 -12.71
C GLN A 189 8.86 -11.36 -13.31
N HIS A 190 8.43 -10.41 -12.47
CA HIS A 190 7.67 -9.25 -12.87
C HIS A 190 7.79 -8.13 -11.84
N LEU A 191 7.90 -6.89 -12.31
CA LEU A 191 7.85 -5.67 -11.50
C LEU A 191 6.70 -4.78 -11.96
N GLU A 192 5.91 -4.29 -11.02
CA GLU A 192 4.92 -3.24 -11.20
C GLU A 192 5.47 -1.93 -10.66
N VAL A 193 5.63 -0.93 -11.53
CA VAL A 193 6.20 0.36 -11.18
C VAL A 193 5.14 1.41 -11.37
N TYR A 194 4.75 2.10 -10.30
CA TYR A 194 3.73 3.13 -10.36
C TYR A 194 4.38 4.51 -10.30
N VAL A 195 4.14 5.30 -11.33
CA VAL A 195 4.83 6.58 -11.56
C VAL A 195 3.84 7.73 -11.39
N GLY A 196 4.19 8.67 -10.53
CA GLY A 196 3.42 9.89 -10.28
C GLY A 196 4.29 11.11 -10.02
N ASP A 197 3.65 12.24 -9.77
CA ASP A 197 4.32 13.53 -9.64
C ASP A 197 4.71 13.85 -8.18
N SER A 198 4.23 13.04 -7.23
CA SER A 198 4.60 13.10 -5.81
C SER A 198 4.49 11.74 -5.12
N MET A 199 5.18 11.58 -3.97
CA MET A 199 5.04 10.38 -3.14
C MET A 199 3.60 10.22 -2.63
N ASP A 200 2.96 11.32 -2.23
CA ASP A 200 1.56 11.33 -1.81
C ASP A 200 0.61 10.76 -2.88
N GLU A 201 0.83 11.05 -4.17
CA GLU A 201 -0.01 10.51 -5.24
C GLU A 201 0.12 9.00 -5.40
N VAL A 202 1.35 8.49 -5.41
CA VAL A 202 1.61 7.04 -5.52
C VAL A 202 1.27 6.30 -4.22
N GLN A 203 1.28 6.95 -3.05
CA GLN A 203 0.77 6.37 -1.81
C GLN A 203 -0.76 6.31 -1.77
N ARG A 204 -1.45 7.34 -2.27
CA ARG A 204 -2.92 7.35 -2.37
C ARG A 204 -3.46 6.19 -3.19
N MET A 205 -2.72 5.70 -4.18
CA MET A 205 -3.19 4.58 -5.00
C MET A 205 -3.19 3.25 -4.22
N ILE A 206 -2.25 3.04 -3.29
CA ILE A 206 -2.23 1.83 -2.44
C ILE A 206 -3.18 1.95 -1.25
N GLY A 207 -3.78 3.12 -1.05
CA GLY A 207 -4.72 3.38 0.04
C GLY A 207 -4.09 4.09 1.23
N LEU A 208 -2.93 4.73 1.08
CA LEU A 208 -2.40 5.67 2.08
C LEU A 208 -2.71 7.10 1.63
N ASP A 209 -3.78 7.67 2.16
CA ASP A 209 -4.18 9.06 1.89
C ASP A 209 -3.26 10.08 2.61
N PHE A 210 -2.58 9.63 3.67
CA PHE A 210 -1.52 10.35 4.38
C PHE A 210 -0.56 9.36 5.05
N PHE A 211 0.74 9.65 4.99
CA PHE A 211 1.81 9.01 5.75
C PHE A 211 2.97 10.02 5.96
N PRO A 212 3.63 10.06 7.12
CA PRO A 212 4.72 11.01 7.36
C PRO A 212 5.95 10.63 6.53
N GLU A 213 6.33 11.55 5.65
CA GLU A 213 7.58 11.49 4.90
C GLU A 213 8.69 12.25 5.64
N SER A 214 9.94 11.82 5.42
CA SER A 214 11.10 12.50 6.01
C SER A 214 11.25 13.90 5.41
N SER A 215 11.30 14.93 6.25
CA SER A 215 11.55 16.31 5.80
C SER A 215 13.05 16.59 5.67
N GLY A 216 13.48 17.19 4.56
CA GLY A 216 14.84 17.73 4.40
C GLY A 216 15.39 17.64 2.96
N PRO A 217 16.45 18.41 2.63
CA PRO A 217 17.13 18.27 1.35
C PRO A 217 17.62 16.83 1.14
N GLY A 218 17.35 16.26 -0.03
CA GLY A 218 17.74 14.88 -0.37
C GLY A 218 16.85 13.78 0.24
N GLN A 219 15.85 14.12 1.06
CA GLN A 219 14.90 13.17 1.66
C GLN A 219 13.64 12.95 0.80
N ARG A 220 13.68 13.29 -0.50
CA ARG A 220 12.57 12.98 -1.42
C ARG A 220 12.48 11.46 -1.50
N GLY A 221 11.50 10.90 -0.78
CA GLY A 221 11.38 9.49 -0.46
C GLY A 221 11.79 8.57 -1.60
N GLY A 222 12.71 7.66 -1.28
CA GLY A 222 12.96 6.44 -2.03
C GLY A 222 11.63 5.74 -2.27
N GLY A 223 11.48 5.19 -3.46
CA GLY A 223 10.25 4.53 -3.85
C GLY A 223 10.06 3.25 -3.06
N PRO A 224 9.16 3.17 -2.06
CA PRO A 224 9.06 1.98 -1.24
C PRO A 224 8.88 0.74 -2.12
N ASN A 225 9.81 -0.20 -1.97
CA ASN A 225 9.73 -1.51 -2.56
C ASN A 225 8.82 -2.37 -1.68
N LEU A 226 7.65 -2.71 -2.20
CA LEU A 226 6.65 -3.56 -1.56
C LEU A 226 6.62 -4.92 -2.26
N GLY A 227 7.79 -5.55 -2.38
CA GLY A 227 8.00 -6.81 -3.10
C GLY A 227 8.14 -6.59 -4.60
N SER A 228 7.13 -6.96 -5.38
CA SER A 228 7.13 -6.73 -6.83
C SER A 228 6.58 -5.34 -7.22
N ILE A 229 6.25 -4.49 -6.24
CA ILE A 229 5.62 -3.18 -6.45
C ILE A 229 6.59 -2.09 -6.04
N LEU A 230 6.86 -1.16 -6.97
CA LEU A 230 7.71 0.00 -6.75
C LEU A 230 6.87 1.27 -6.91
N LEU A 231 6.98 2.19 -5.96
CA LEU A 231 6.31 3.49 -6.02
C LEU A 231 7.29 4.58 -6.43
N VAL A 232 7.02 5.33 -7.48
CA VAL A 232 7.91 6.40 -7.94
C VAL A 232 7.17 7.72 -7.89
N GLY A 233 7.41 8.48 -6.83
CA GLY A 233 6.79 9.78 -6.57
C GLY A 233 7.68 10.98 -6.85
N ASN A 234 8.71 10.84 -7.69
CA ASN A 234 9.61 11.94 -8.04
C ASN A 234 9.67 12.11 -9.57
N PRO A 235 8.98 13.11 -10.14
CA PRO A 235 8.86 13.25 -11.60
C PRO A 235 10.18 13.62 -12.29
N ALA A 236 11.15 14.17 -11.56
CA ALA A 236 12.49 14.43 -12.12
C ALA A 236 13.22 13.11 -12.47
N ILE A 237 12.94 12.06 -11.69
CA ILE A 237 13.47 10.71 -11.88
C ILE A 237 12.48 9.89 -12.73
N GLY A 238 11.25 9.68 -12.27
CA GLY A 238 10.27 8.90 -13.04
C GLY A 238 10.74 7.48 -13.31
N GLU A 239 10.55 6.97 -14.53
CA GLU A 239 10.79 5.56 -14.86
C GLU A 239 12.23 5.10 -14.68
N ASP A 240 13.20 6.01 -14.60
CA ASP A 240 14.61 5.69 -14.43
C ASP A 240 15.11 5.72 -12.98
N TYR A 241 14.22 5.47 -12.00
CA TYR A 241 14.60 5.37 -10.59
C TYR A 241 15.41 4.10 -10.29
N LEU A 242 16.61 4.03 -10.86
CA LEU A 242 17.49 2.86 -10.87
C LEU A 242 17.83 2.36 -9.48
N HIS A 243 17.89 3.24 -8.47
CA HIS A 243 18.11 2.86 -7.08
C HIS A 243 17.09 1.82 -6.60
N GLU A 244 15.81 2.03 -6.88
CA GLU A 244 14.75 1.09 -6.47
C GLU A 244 14.78 -0.21 -7.28
N PHE A 245 15.21 -0.14 -8.53
CA PHE A 245 15.44 -1.33 -9.35
C PHE A 245 16.60 -2.19 -8.83
N VAL A 246 17.62 -1.60 -8.19
CA VAL A 246 18.67 -2.40 -7.51
C VAL A 246 18.05 -3.22 -6.39
N HIS A 247 17.25 -2.59 -5.51
CA HIS A 247 16.56 -3.29 -4.42
C HIS A 247 15.60 -4.37 -4.94
N ALA A 248 14.92 -4.12 -6.07
CA ALA A 248 14.03 -5.09 -6.68
C ALA A 248 14.75 -6.32 -7.28
N VAL A 249 16.00 -6.17 -7.72
CA VAL A 249 16.79 -7.27 -8.32
C VAL A 249 17.59 -8.03 -7.29
N LEU A 250 18.24 -7.34 -6.36
CA LEU A 250 19.18 -7.94 -5.40
C LEU A 250 18.54 -8.26 -4.04
N GLY A 251 17.32 -7.77 -3.81
CA GLY A 251 16.67 -7.80 -2.51
C GLY A 251 17.03 -6.57 -1.64
N PRO A 252 16.32 -6.38 -0.52
CA PRO A 252 16.58 -5.31 0.44
C PRO A 252 17.87 -5.50 1.25
#